data_AF-A0AAN6F5Z2-F1
#
_entry.id   AF-A0AAN6F5Z2-F1
#
_cell.length_a   1.000
_cell.length_b   1.000
_cell.length_c   1.000
_cell.angle_alpha   90.00
_cell.angle_beta   90.00
_cell.angle_gamma   90.00
#
_symmetry.space_group_name_H-M   'P 1'
#
loop_
_entity.id
_entity.type
_entity.pdbx_description
1 polymer ?
#
loop_
_entity_poly.entity_id
_entity_poly.type
_entity_poly.pdbx_seq_one_letter_code
_entity_poly.pdbx_strand_id
1 'polypeptide(L)'
;MASLLTTHLEQIFLCATSIADLSFPAPKVFTNALLHTHDITALIRDTEAHERALFHLAPPPLSIKGSDFASSASSSAAPASSAAGRRATTYGVRQPKSRAVAAVLGGDLYQKTRKATDSGASSRQKGDIDVDVLLEGAEKLAAVYPIPGAADRIDSLRTRYQELAASIAHYEDRVGRNAQELQLMNRPSSRGGYRDQNDESVAAGGAAGPEQVDSGTAKMTIEDLRREEEEVKELERKKRGLEERVTGMEKDLGGLMR
;
A
#
# COMPACT_ATOMS: atom_id res chain seq x y z
N MET A 1 -94.24 16.30 -49.84
CA MET A 1 -93.21 17.11 -49.15
C MET A 1 -92.71 16.47 -47.85
N ALA A 2 -93.54 15.74 -47.08
CA ALA A 2 -93.09 15.08 -45.85
C ALA A 2 -92.06 13.94 -46.07
N SER A 3 -92.16 13.18 -47.18
CA SER A 3 -91.25 12.05 -47.46
C SER A 3 -89.80 12.46 -47.72
N LEU A 4 -89.59 13.56 -48.45
CA LEU A 4 -88.25 14.06 -48.76
C LEU A 4 -87.55 14.62 -47.50
N LEU A 5 -88.32 15.28 -46.63
CA LEU A 5 -87.83 15.74 -45.33
C LEU A 5 -87.43 14.55 -44.45
N THR A 6 -88.24 13.49 -44.39
CA THR A 6 -87.90 12.29 -43.63
C THR A 6 -86.64 11.59 -44.13
N THR A 7 -86.43 11.52 -45.46
CA THR A 7 -85.20 10.94 -46.03
C THR A 7 -83.95 11.74 -45.67
N HIS A 8 -84.04 13.08 -45.67
CA HIS A 8 -82.91 13.92 -45.25
C HIS A 8 -82.62 13.80 -43.75
N LEU A 9 -83.64 13.70 -42.91
CA LEU A 9 -83.44 13.48 -41.47
C LEU A 9 -82.82 12.11 -41.20
N GLU A 10 -83.24 11.07 -41.91
CA GLU A 10 -82.65 9.74 -41.81
C GLU A 10 -81.19 9.73 -42.28
N GLN A 11 -80.87 10.44 -43.37
CA GLN A 11 -79.50 10.60 -43.84
C GLN A 11 -78.62 11.35 -42.83
N ILE A 12 -79.13 12.45 -42.25
CA ILE A 12 -78.41 13.21 -41.21
C ILE A 12 -78.16 12.33 -39.99
N PHE A 13 -79.16 11.53 -39.58
CA PHE A 13 -79.03 10.63 -38.44
C PHE A 13 -78.00 9.52 -38.70
N LEU A 14 -78.01 8.92 -39.90
CA LEU A 14 -77.00 7.93 -40.30
C LEU A 14 -75.58 8.53 -40.29
N CYS A 15 -75.41 9.74 -40.84
CA CYS A 15 -74.11 10.42 -40.82
C CYS A 15 -73.67 10.79 -39.39
N ALA A 16 -74.58 11.28 -38.55
CA ALA A 16 -74.28 11.62 -37.16
C ALA A 16 -73.87 10.40 -36.34
N THR A 17 -74.57 9.27 -36.51
CA THR A 17 -74.24 8.00 -35.86
C THR A 17 -72.88 7.49 -36.36
N SER A 18 -72.64 7.53 -37.67
CA SER A 18 -71.34 7.15 -38.24
C SER A 18 -70.20 8.01 -37.73
N ILE A 19 -70.40 9.32 -37.53
CA ILE A 19 -69.36 10.22 -37.00
C ILE A 19 -69.12 9.96 -35.50
N ALA A 20 -70.17 9.64 -34.74
CA ALA A 20 -70.06 9.31 -33.32
C ALA A 20 -69.36 7.96 -33.08
N ASP A 21 -69.57 6.99 -33.98
CA ASP A 21 -68.96 5.65 -33.90
C ASP A 21 -67.50 5.62 -34.40
N LEU A 22 -66.99 6.72 -34.97
CA LEU A 22 -65.57 6.82 -35.31
C LEU A 22 -64.74 6.86 -34.02
N SER A 23 -63.95 5.82 -33.78
CA SER A 23 -63.01 5.77 -32.68
C SER A 23 -61.88 6.77 -32.90
N PHE A 24 -62.02 7.98 -32.39
CA PHE A 24 -60.91 8.92 -32.32
C PHE A 24 -59.98 8.49 -31.18
N PRO A 25 -58.67 8.30 -31.45
CA PRO A 25 -57.73 8.07 -30.37
C PRO A 25 -57.73 9.31 -29.48
N ALA A 26 -58.10 9.14 -28.21
CA ALA A 26 -57.97 10.20 -27.21
C ALA A 26 -56.52 10.73 -27.23
N PRO A 27 -56.29 12.04 -27.00
CA PRO A 27 -54.95 12.59 -27.00
C PRO A 27 -54.08 11.79 -26.03
N LYS A 28 -53.14 11.03 -26.59
CA LYS A 28 -52.22 10.19 -25.82
C LYS A 28 -51.35 11.12 -24.99
N VAL A 29 -51.60 11.13 -23.68
CA VAL A 29 -50.97 12.02 -22.69
C VAL A 29 -49.43 12.00 -22.80
N PHE A 30 -48.86 10.85 -23.19
CA PHE A 30 -47.43 10.63 -23.25
C PHE A 30 -46.71 11.33 -24.42
N THR A 31 -47.33 11.46 -25.60
CA THR A 31 -46.64 12.07 -26.77
C THR A 31 -46.52 13.59 -26.64
N ASN A 32 -47.53 14.27 -26.09
CA ASN A 32 -47.45 15.71 -25.83
C ASN A 32 -46.56 16.01 -24.61
N ALA A 33 -46.57 15.17 -23.57
CA ALA A 33 -45.69 15.35 -22.41
C ALA A 33 -44.21 15.12 -22.75
N LEU A 34 -43.89 14.10 -23.55
CA LEU A 34 -42.51 13.84 -23.96
C LEU A 34 -41.90 14.98 -24.78
N LEU A 35 -42.69 15.71 -25.56
CA LEU A 35 -42.19 16.79 -26.42
C LEU A 35 -42.24 18.18 -25.76
N HIS A 36 -43.06 18.40 -24.71
CA HIS A 36 -43.18 19.70 -24.04
C HIS A 36 -42.33 19.84 -22.77
N THR A 37 -42.02 18.76 -22.06
CA THR A 37 -41.25 18.81 -20.80
C THR A 37 -40.01 17.95 -20.88
N HIS A 38 -39.09 18.30 -21.77
CA HIS A 38 -37.69 18.02 -21.47
C HIS A 38 -37.24 19.14 -20.54
N ASP A 39 -37.25 18.89 -19.24
CA ASP A 39 -36.47 19.74 -18.35
C ASP A 39 -35.04 19.69 -18.87
N ILE A 40 -34.44 20.85 -19.15
CA ILE A 40 -33.04 20.94 -19.58
C ILE A 40 -32.12 20.22 -18.60
N THR A 41 -32.53 20.06 -17.33
CA THR A 41 -31.85 19.27 -16.28
C THR A 41 -31.88 17.75 -16.48
N ALA A 42 -32.77 17.21 -17.32
CA ALA A 42 -32.75 15.79 -17.71
C ALA A 42 -31.79 15.52 -18.89
N LEU A 43 -31.59 16.51 -19.77
CA LEU A 43 -30.63 16.47 -20.88
C LEU A 43 -29.21 16.85 -20.42
N ILE A 44 -29.12 17.88 -19.57
CA ILE A 44 -27.94 18.24 -18.78
C ILE A 44 -28.12 17.54 -17.43
N ARG A 45 -27.89 16.22 -17.41
CA ARG A 45 -27.69 15.53 -16.15
C ARG A 45 -26.52 16.23 -15.45
N ASP A 46 -26.68 16.59 -14.18
CA ASP A 46 -25.53 16.92 -13.36
C ASP A 46 -24.51 15.81 -13.54
N THR A 47 -23.31 16.14 -14.04
CA THR A 47 -22.27 15.14 -14.33
C THR A 47 -22.21 14.12 -13.20
N GLU A 48 -22.38 12.83 -13.55
CA GLU A 48 -22.35 11.77 -12.54
C GLU A 48 -20.98 11.77 -11.86
N ALA A 49 -20.84 11.23 -10.65
CA ALA A 49 -19.58 11.32 -9.89
C ALA A 49 -18.35 10.82 -10.67
N HIS A 50 -18.54 9.81 -11.53
CA HIS A 50 -17.51 9.30 -12.42
C HIS A 50 -17.19 10.24 -13.60
N GLU A 51 -18.18 10.96 -14.12
CA GLU A 51 -18.00 11.98 -15.15
C GLU A 51 -17.32 13.24 -14.57
N ARG A 52 -17.64 13.60 -13.33
CA ARG A 52 -16.93 14.67 -12.61
C ARG A 52 -15.43 14.39 -12.62
N ALA A 53 -14.98 13.19 -12.29
CA ALA A 53 -13.56 12.85 -12.34
C ALA A 53 -12.90 13.00 -13.75
N LEU A 54 -13.68 12.84 -14.83
CA LEU A 54 -13.20 13.03 -16.21
C LEU A 54 -13.06 14.51 -16.58
N PHE A 55 -13.96 15.36 -16.08
CA PHE A 55 -14.09 16.76 -16.50
C PHE A 55 -13.55 17.77 -15.48
N HIS A 56 -13.27 17.36 -14.23
CA HIS A 56 -12.59 18.20 -13.26
C HIS A 56 -11.11 18.22 -13.62
N LEU A 57 -10.68 19.34 -14.20
CA LEU A 57 -9.28 19.71 -14.22
C LEU A 57 -8.84 19.70 -12.75
N ALA A 58 -8.11 18.67 -12.32
CA ALA A 58 -7.45 18.67 -11.01
C ALA A 58 -6.90 20.08 -10.78
N PRO A 59 -7.24 20.75 -9.65
CA PRO A 59 -6.79 22.11 -9.41
C PRO A 59 -5.29 22.13 -9.72
N PRO A 60 -4.82 23.11 -10.53
CA PRO A 60 -3.41 23.18 -10.88
C PRO A 60 -2.62 23.01 -9.58
N PRO A 61 -1.59 22.13 -9.54
CA PRO A 61 -0.84 21.92 -8.32
C PRO A 61 -0.48 23.31 -7.83
N LEU A 62 -1.08 23.71 -6.71
CA LEU A 62 -0.73 24.99 -6.11
C LEU A 62 0.76 24.86 -5.93
N SER A 63 1.51 25.72 -6.62
CA SER A 63 2.93 25.87 -6.39
C SER A 63 3.06 26.03 -4.89
N ILE A 64 3.49 24.96 -4.22
CA ILE A 64 4.02 25.05 -2.89
C ILE A 64 5.26 25.90 -3.13
N LYS A 65 5.11 27.21 -2.90
CA LYS A 65 6.24 28.09 -2.68
C LYS A 65 6.93 27.50 -1.47
N GLY A 66 7.92 26.64 -1.74
CA GLY A 66 8.94 26.29 -0.78
C GLY A 66 9.55 27.62 -0.32
N SER A 67 9.32 27.93 0.94
CA SER A 67 10.05 28.94 1.67
C SER A 67 11.53 28.59 1.64
N ASP A 68 12.29 29.42 0.94
CA ASP A 68 13.59 29.94 1.33
C ASP A 68 14.53 29.01 2.10
N PHE A 69 15.45 28.36 1.36
CA PHE A 69 16.84 28.30 1.82
C PHE A 69 17.79 28.48 0.64
N ALA A 70 18.70 29.44 0.83
CA ALA A 70 19.64 29.96 -0.14
C ALA A 70 20.62 28.91 -0.68
N SER A 71 21.07 29.05 -1.93
CA SER A 71 22.45 29.49 -2.26
C SER A 71 22.84 29.30 -3.74
N SER A 72 23.58 30.32 -4.22
CA SER A 72 24.60 30.28 -5.28
C SER A 72 24.21 30.22 -6.76
N ALA A 73 24.28 31.42 -7.37
CA ALA A 73 24.99 31.75 -8.61
C ALA A 73 24.82 30.88 -9.88
N SER A 74 24.22 31.46 -10.92
CA SER A 74 24.99 31.94 -12.09
C SER A 74 24.11 32.62 -13.13
N SER A 75 24.71 33.65 -13.70
CA SER A 75 24.25 34.63 -14.69
C SER A 75 23.74 34.06 -16.02
N SER A 76 22.70 34.68 -16.59
CA SER A 76 22.85 35.43 -17.84
C SER A 76 21.57 36.23 -18.16
N ALA A 77 21.80 37.37 -18.79
CA ALA A 77 20.93 38.53 -18.87
C ALA A 77 19.70 38.34 -19.77
N ALA A 78 18.66 39.11 -19.46
CA ALA A 78 17.49 39.36 -20.30
C ALA A 78 17.88 39.99 -21.66
N PRO A 79 16.93 40.09 -22.61
CA PRO A 79 16.14 41.32 -22.57
C PRO A 79 14.63 41.08 -22.64
N ALA A 80 13.94 42.00 -21.99
CA ALA A 80 12.50 42.14 -22.00
C ALA A 80 11.99 42.52 -23.40
N SER A 81 10.95 41.83 -23.86
CA SER A 81 9.99 42.36 -24.81
C SER A 81 8.59 41.95 -24.37
N SER A 82 7.82 42.95 -23.95
CA SER A 82 6.42 42.90 -23.54
C SER A 82 5.50 42.45 -24.68
N ALA A 83 4.81 41.32 -24.51
CA ALA A 83 3.48 41.08 -25.09
C ALA A 83 2.84 39.82 -24.51
N ALA A 84 1.77 40.03 -23.74
CA ALA A 84 0.59 39.18 -23.62
C ALA A 84 0.80 37.65 -23.53
N GLY A 85 0.67 37.13 -22.30
CA GLY A 85 -0.09 35.93 -21.98
C GLY A 85 -0.04 34.78 -22.99
N ARG A 86 1.14 34.25 -23.32
CA ARG A 86 1.25 32.95 -23.97
C ARG A 86 1.44 31.90 -22.90
N ARG A 87 0.42 31.06 -22.74
CA ARG A 87 0.41 29.85 -21.92
C ARG A 87 1.70 29.07 -22.20
N ALA A 88 2.64 29.11 -21.26
CA ALA A 88 3.82 28.28 -21.29
C ALA A 88 3.35 26.82 -21.18
N THR A 89 3.25 26.14 -22.32
CA THR A 89 3.17 24.69 -22.36
C THR A 89 4.54 24.15 -21.99
N THR A 90 4.76 23.98 -20.68
CA THR A 90 5.91 23.27 -20.15
C THR A 90 5.80 21.80 -20.54
N TYR A 91 6.24 21.45 -21.76
CA TYR A 91 6.34 20.10 -22.32
C TYR A 91 7.45 19.25 -21.65
N GLY A 92 7.66 19.39 -20.33
CA GLY A 92 8.67 18.63 -19.57
C GLY A 92 8.09 17.72 -18.50
N VAL A 93 6.88 18.01 -18.01
CA VAL A 93 6.23 17.16 -17.01
C VAL A 93 5.34 16.18 -17.77
N ARG A 94 5.79 14.92 -17.87
CA ARG A 94 4.98 13.82 -18.42
C ARG A 94 3.59 13.87 -17.78
N GLN A 95 2.60 14.29 -18.56
CA GLN A 95 1.22 14.27 -18.12
C GLN A 95 0.84 12.81 -17.78
N PRO A 96 0.10 12.57 -16.69
CA PRO A 96 -0.33 11.23 -16.36
C PRO A 96 -1.12 10.65 -17.54
N LYS A 97 -0.69 9.47 -18.03
CA LYS A 97 -1.34 8.76 -19.16
C LYS A 97 -2.82 8.48 -18.88
N SER A 98 -3.22 8.47 -17.60
CA SER A 98 -4.58 8.26 -17.14
C SER A 98 -4.99 9.38 -16.18
N ARG A 99 -5.26 10.58 -16.73
CA ARG A 99 -5.63 11.78 -15.96
C ARG A 99 -6.85 11.57 -15.06
N ALA A 100 -7.85 10.84 -15.54
CA ALA A 100 -9.06 10.52 -14.78
C ALA A 100 -8.78 9.67 -13.55
N VAL A 101 -7.97 8.61 -13.73
CA VAL A 101 -7.53 7.74 -12.64
C VAL A 101 -6.71 8.53 -11.62
N ALA A 102 -5.82 9.42 -12.07
CA ALA A 102 -5.05 10.29 -11.19
C ALA A 102 -5.93 11.30 -10.41
N ALA A 103 -7.05 11.75 -10.99
CA ALA A 103 -8.01 12.62 -10.30
C ALA A 103 -8.81 11.88 -9.23
N VAL A 104 -9.19 10.62 -9.47
CA VAL A 104 -9.93 9.78 -8.51
C VAL A 104 -9.05 9.28 -7.37
N LEU A 105 -7.88 8.75 -7.68
CA LEU A 105 -6.95 8.24 -6.66
C LEU A 105 -6.23 9.39 -5.91
N GLY A 106 -6.13 10.56 -6.53
CA GLY A 106 -5.21 11.62 -6.12
C GLY A 106 -3.79 11.37 -6.66
N GLY A 107 -3.00 12.44 -6.74
CA GLY A 107 -1.64 12.40 -7.32
C GLY A 107 -0.73 11.39 -6.62
N ASP A 108 -0.73 11.37 -5.29
CA ASP A 108 0.19 10.54 -4.50
C ASP A 108 -0.13 9.05 -4.62
N LEU A 109 -1.40 8.66 -4.47
CA LEU A 109 -1.81 7.25 -4.58
C LEU A 109 -1.67 6.75 -6.04
N TYR A 110 -1.92 7.61 -7.02
CA TYR A 110 -1.66 7.30 -8.44
C TYR A 110 -0.17 7.05 -8.71
N GLN A 111 0.74 7.83 -8.12
CA GLN A 111 2.18 7.58 -8.27
C GLN A 111 2.61 6.31 -7.53
N LYS A 112 2.07 6.02 -6.34
CA LYS A 112 2.39 4.80 -5.59
C LYS A 112 1.91 3.54 -6.32
N THR A 113 0.65 3.52 -6.78
CA THR A 113 0.11 2.41 -7.59
C THR A 113 0.88 2.25 -8.89
N ARG A 114 1.23 3.36 -9.57
CA ARG A 114 2.07 3.30 -10.76
C ARG A 114 3.46 2.76 -10.45
N LYS A 115 4.13 3.25 -9.40
CA LYS A 115 5.44 2.75 -8.96
C LYS A 115 5.39 1.25 -8.62
N ALA A 116 4.33 0.80 -7.94
CA ALA A 116 4.10 -0.62 -7.63
C ALA A 116 3.89 -1.47 -8.90
N THR A 117 3.36 -0.92 -9.99
CA THR A 117 3.17 -1.64 -11.27
C THR A 117 4.38 -1.56 -12.20
N ASP A 118 5.03 -0.38 -12.29
CA ASP A 118 6.18 -0.11 -13.17
C ASP A 118 7.45 -0.79 -12.61
N SER A 119 7.54 -0.96 -11.28
CA SER A 119 8.59 -1.75 -10.63
C SER A 119 8.62 -3.21 -11.11
N GLY A 120 7.47 -3.76 -11.52
CA GLY A 120 7.38 -5.12 -12.08
C GLY A 120 7.56 -5.22 -13.60
N ALA A 121 7.43 -4.11 -14.33
CA ALA A 121 7.50 -4.10 -15.80
C ALA A 121 8.90 -3.76 -16.34
N SER A 122 9.66 -2.91 -15.64
CA SER A 122 11.03 -2.52 -16.04
C SER A 122 12.13 -3.26 -15.26
N SER A 123 11.81 -3.84 -14.10
CA SER A 123 12.70 -4.72 -13.37
C SER A 123 12.15 -6.14 -13.35
N ARG A 124 12.94 -7.08 -13.86
CA ARG A 124 12.73 -8.52 -13.68
C ARG A 124 12.80 -8.97 -12.20
N GLN A 125 12.99 -8.05 -11.25
CA GLN A 125 12.95 -8.33 -9.82
C GLN A 125 11.48 -8.36 -9.36
N LYS A 126 10.87 -9.51 -9.63
CA LYS A 126 9.62 -10.00 -9.08
C LYS A 126 9.71 -10.02 -7.55
N GLY A 127 9.45 -8.90 -6.88
CA GLY A 127 9.59 -8.84 -5.42
C GLY A 127 8.73 -7.76 -4.76
N ASP A 128 8.83 -6.52 -5.25
CA ASP A 128 8.35 -5.38 -4.47
C ASP A 128 7.13 -4.72 -5.11
N ILE A 129 6.05 -5.49 -5.25
CA ILE A 129 4.73 -4.95 -5.61
C ILE A 129 3.97 -4.74 -4.30
N ASP A 130 3.69 -3.49 -3.97
CA ASP A 130 2.87 -3.12 -2.82
C ASP A 130 1.38 -3.41 -3.13
N VAL A 131 0.95 -4.63 -2.77
CA VAL A 131 -0.40 -5.14 -3.06
C VAL A 131 -1.46 -4.37 -2.27
N ASP A 132 -1.16 -3.91 -1.04
CA ASP A 132 -2.11 -3.16 -0.22
C ASP A 132 -2.49 -1.83 -0.86
N VAL A 133 -1.50 -1.09 -1.38
CA VAL A 133 -1.75 0.16 -2.10
C VAL A 133 -2.52 -0.06 -3.41
N LEU A 134 -2.31 -1.20 -4.08
CA LEU A 134 -3.08 -1.56 -5.28
C LEU A 134 -4.53 -1.89 -4.95
N LEU A 135 -4.78 -2.63 -3.86
CA LEU A 135 -6.13 -2.95 -3.41
C LEU A 135 -6.86 -1.68 -2.93
N GLU A 136 -6.21 -0.79 -2.18
CA GLU A 136 -6.76 0.51 -1.79
C GLU A 136 -7.12 1.38 -3.02
N GLY A 137 -6.23 1.39 -4.03
CA GLY A 137 -6.49 2.07 -5.29
C GLY A 137 -7.67 1.47 -6.07
N ALA A 138 -7.78 0.14 -6.10
CA ALA A 138 -8.87 -0.57 -6.75
C ALA A 138 -10.22 -0.30 -6.09
N GLU A 139 -10.27 -0.20 -4.75
CA GLU A 139 -11.49 0.17 -4.03
C GLU A 139 -11.95 1.59 -4.31
N LYS A 140 -11.02 2.55 -4.28
CA LYS A 140 -11.32 3.95 -4.60
C LYS A 140 -11.85 4.09 -6.03
N LEU A 141 -11.34 3.29 -6.97
CA LEU A 141 -11.87 3.22 -8.33
C LEU A 141 -13.24 2.54 -8.40
N ALA A 142 -13.43 1.42 -7.69
CA ALA A 142 -14.68 0.68 -7.66
C ALA A 142 -15.84 1.50 -7.03
N ALA A 143 -15.53 2.39 -6.08
CA ALA A 143 -16.50 3.30 -5.48
C ALA A 143 -17.03 4.34 -6.49
N VAL A 144 -16.19 4.79 -7.43
CA VAL A 144 -16.57 5.76 -8.47
C VAL A 144 -17.17 5.05 -9.69
N TYR A 145 -16.63 3.88 -10.04
CA TYR A 145 -17.10 3.08 -11.18
C TYR A 145 -17.44 1.65 -10.70
N PRO A 146 -18.69 1.41 -10.27
CA PRO A 146 -19.10 0.12 -9.76
C PRO A 146 -19.14 -0.90 -10.91
N ILE A 147 -18.28 -1.91 -10.81
CA ILE A 147 -18.27 -3.06 -11.72
C ILE A 147 -18.88 -4.24 -10.96
N PRO A 148 -19.90 -4.93 -11.50
CA PRO A 148 -20.52 -6.06 -10.83
C PRO A 148 -19.48 -7.15 -10.52
N GLY A 149 -19.44 -7.60 -9.27
CA GLY A 149 -18.50 -8.62 -8.79
C GLY A 149 -17.05 -8.15 -8.60
N ALA A 150 -16.74 -6.86 -8.78
CA ALA A 150 -15.38 -6.35 -8.52
C ALA A 150 -15.09 -6.25 -7.01
N ALA A 151 -16.07 -5.85 -6.20
CA ALA A 151 -15.93 -5.78 -4.74
C ALA A 151 -15.59 -7.16 -4.14
N ASP A 152 -16.36 -8.19 -4.47
CA ASP A 152 -16.12 -9.57 -4.01
C ASP A 152 -14.72 -10.09 -4.41
N ARG A 153 -14.25 -9.69 -5.59
CA ARG A 153 -12.89 -10.02 -6.05
C ARG A 153 -11.82 -9.29 -5.26
N ILE A 154 -12.02 -8.02 -4.92
CA ILE A 154 -11.09 -7.26 -4.08
C ILE A 154 -11.00 -7.88 -2.69
N ASP A 155 -12.14 -8.27 -2.11
CA ASP A 155 -12.19 -8.92 -0.80
C ASP A 155 -11.49 -10.29 -0.80
N SER A 156 -11.76 -11.13 -1.80
CA SER A 156 -11.07 -12.42 -1.94
C SER A 156 -9.56 -12.27 -2.19
N LEU A 157 -9.12 -11.19 -2.85
CA LEU A 157 -7.70 -10.89 -3.01
C LEU A 157 -7.06 -10.44 -1.70
N ARG A 158 -7.78 -9.70 -0.85
CA ARG A 158 -7.31 -9.30 0.48
C ARG A 158 -7.10 -10.48 1.41
N THR A 159 -8.09 -11.37 1.51
CA THR A 159 -7.98 -12.55 2.38
C THR A 159 -6.79 -13.40 1.94
N ARG A 160 -6.66 -13.66 0.64
CA ARG A 160 -5.52 -14.39 0.07
C ARG A 160 -4.18 -13.68 0.33
N TYR A 161 -4.13 -12.35 0.24
CA TYR A 161 -2.91 -11.60 0.53
C TYR A 161 -2.50 -11.75 1.99
N GLN A 162 -3.44 -11.66 2.93
CA GLN A 162 -3.18 -11.85 4.36
C GLN A 162 -2.68 -13.26 4.67
N GLU A 163 -3.27 -14.29 4.07
CA GLU A 163 -2.82 -15.68 4.20
C GLU A 163 -1.39 -15.87 3.67
N LEU A 164 -1.09 -15.30 2.49
CA LEU A 164 0.24 -15.37 1.90
C LEU A 164 1.27 -14.59 2.72
N ALA A 165 0.92 -13.42 3.23
CA ALA A 165 1.81 -12.62 4.07
C ALA A 165 2.16 -13.37 5.37
N ALA A 166 1.18 -14.01 6.00
CA ALA A 166 1.42 -14.86 7.17
C ALA A 166 2.31 -16.07 6.82
N SER A 167 2.08 -16.69 5.67
CA SER A 167 2.90 -17.81 5.19
C SER A 167 4.35 -17.38 4.91
N ILE A 168 4.55 -16.24 4.26
CA ILE A 168 5.88 -15.67 3.97
C ILE A 168 6.60 -15.37 5.29
N ALA A 169 5.95 -14.69 6.25
CA ALA A 169 6.55 -14.38 7.54
C ALA A 169 7.02 -15.64 8.29
N HIS A 170 6.23 -16.72 8.25
CA HIS A 170 6.64 -18.01 8.82
C HIS A 170 7.88 -18.61 8.11
N TYR A 171 7.94 -18.52 6.78
CA TYR A 171 9.12 -19.01 6.05
C TYR A 171 10.35 -18.11 6.23
N GLU A 172 10.19 -16.80 6.32
CA GLU A 172 11.28 -15.86 6.59
C GLU A 172 11.91 -16.12 7.97
N ASP A 173 11.09 -16.38 8.98
CA ASP A 173 11.55 -16.77 10.32
C ASP A 173 12.31 -18.11 10.29
N ARG A 174 11.83 -19.10 9.53
CA ARG A 174 12.57 -20.36 9.30
C ARG A 174 13.89 -20.14 8.56
N VAL A 175 13.92 -19.30 7.54
CA VAL A 175 15.14 -18.94 6.80
C VAL A 175 16.11 -18.21 7.72
N GLY A 176 15.63 -17.32 8.57
CA GLY A 176 16.43 -16.61 9.59
C GLY A 176 17.11 -17.57 10.56
N ARG A 177 16.37 -18.54 11.12
CA ARG A 177 16.94 -19.58 11.99
C ARG A 177 18.01 -20.41 11.28
N ASN A 178 17.71 -20.87 10.07
CA ASN A 178 18.66 -21.66 9.27
C ASN A 178 19.92 -20.85 8.93
N ALA A 179 19.78 -19.56 8.62
CA ALA A 179 20.89 -18.66 8.34
C ALA A 179 21.77 -18.47 9.58
N GLN A 180 21.17 -18.32 10.77
CA GLN A 180 21.91 -18.24 12.03
C GLN A 180 22.66 -19.54 12.34
N GLU A 181 22.02 -20.70 12.17
CA GLU A 181 22.67 -22.00 12.37
C GLU A 181 23.86 -22.19 11.41
N LEU A 182 23.68 -21.83 10.14
CA LEU A 182 24.77 -21.85 9.16
C LEU A 182 25.90 -20.89 9.53
N GLN A 183 25.60 -19.71 10.07
CA GLN A 183 26.63 -18.78 10.55
C GLN A 183 27.42 -19.37 11.74
N LEU A 184 26.76 -20.08 12.66
CA LEU A 184 27.42 -20.77 13.77
C LEU A 184 28.32 -21.92 13.28
N MET A 185 27.87 -22.67 12.28
CA MET A 185 28.62 -23.75 11.64
C MET A 185 29.79 -23.24 10.77
N ASN A 186 29.61 -22.09 10.12
CA ASN A 186 30.64 -21.46 9.28
C ASN A 186 31.70 -20.73 10.13
N ARG A 187 31.39 -20.40 11.40
CA ARG A 187 32.33 -19.71 12.29
C ARG A 187 33.63 -20.53 12.41
N PRO A 188 34.80 -19.94 12.10
CA PRO A 188 36.07 -20.66 12.02
C PRO A 188 36.50 -21.31 13.34
N SER A 189 35.95 -20.87 14.47
CA SER A 189 36.17 -21.46 15.79
C SER A 189 35.55 -22.86 15.96
N SER A 190 34.49 -23.19 15.21
CA SER A 190 33.82 -24.50 15.26
C SER A 190 34.42 -25.51 14.28
N ARG A 191 35.22 -25.05 13.30
CA ARG A 191 35.83 -25.88 12.24
C ARG A 191 37.34 -26.12 12.45
N GLY A 192 37.92 -25.57 13.53
CA GLY A 192 39.36 -25.54 13.79
C GLY A 192 39.81 -26.25 15.07
N GLY A 193 39.13 -27.32 15.48
CA GLY A 193 39.47 -28.11 16.69
C GLY A 193 40.33 -29.36 16.46
N TYR A 194 40.70 -29.67 15.22
CA TYR A 194 41.67 -30.72 14.90
C TYR A 194 42.96 -30.09 14.36
N ARG A 195 43.65 -29.34 15.22
CA ARG A 195 45.09 -29.13 15.01
C ARG A 195 45.76 -30.44 15.41
N ASP A 196 45.99 -31.26 14.40
CA ASP A 196 46.83 -32.45 14.42
C ASP A 196 48.13 -32.13 15.19
N GLN A 197 48.24 -32.65 16.41
CA GLN A 197 49.48 -32.67 17.18
C GLN A 197 50.35 -33.80 16.63
N ASN A 198 50.76 -33.70 15.36
CA ASN A 198 51.72 -34.66 14.81
C ASN A 198 52.45 -34.14 13.57
N ASP A 199 52.83 -32.86 13.55
CA ASP A 199 53.83 -32.38 12.60
C ASP A 199 54.82 -31.44 13.29
N GLU A 200 55.71 -32.08 14.06
CA GLU A 200 56.96 -31.48 14.50
C GLU A 200 57.96 -31.62 13.34
N SER A 201 58.60 -30.51 12.97
CA SER A 201 59.44 -30.27 11.77
C SER A 201 58.60 -30.00 10.50
N VAL A 202 58.60 -28.80 9.90
CA VAL A 202 59.76 -28.17 9.26
C VAL A 202 59.57 -26.64 9.14
N ALA A 203 60.61 -25.91 9.58
CA ALA A 203 61.17 -24.67 9.04
C ALA A 203 60.28 -23.61 8.33
N ALA A 204 60.33 -22.42 8.95
CA ALA A 204 60.79 -21.16 8.35
C ALA A 204 59.93 -20.44 7.29
N GLY A 205 59.50 -19.23 7.68
CA GLY A 205 59.52 -18.07 6.79
C GLY A 205 58.19 -17.31 6.70
N GLY A 206 58.18 -16.06 7.19
CA GLY A 206 57.33 -15.05 6.59
C GLY A 206 56.62 -14.07 7.54
N ALA A 207 57.26 -12.91 7.69
CA ALA A 207 56.66 -11.57 7.71
C ALA A 207 55.83 -11.12 8.93
N ALA A 208 56.43 -10.18 9.66
CA ALA A 208 55.77 -9.24 10.55
C ALA A 208 54.80 -8.30 9.81
N GLY A 209 53.69 -7.99 10.46
CA GLY A 209 52.81 -6.85 10.18
C GLY A 209 52.06 -6.47 11.47
N PRO A 210 52.11 -5.21 11.94
CA PRO A 210 51.55 -4.79 13.22
C PRO A 210 50.10 -4.29 13.09
N GLU A 211 49.45 -4.06 14.24
CA GLU A 211 48.18 -3.32 14.45
C GLU A 211 46.86 -4.07 14.18
N GLN A 212 46.25 -4.63 15.23
CA GLN A 212 45.07 -4.02 15.86
C GLN A 212 44.64 -4.80 17.10
N VAL A 213 44.78 -4.13 18.24
CA VAL A 213 44.26 -4.49 19.54
C VAL A 213 42.82 -4.01 19.61
N ASP A 214 41.84 -4.92 19.62
CA ASP A 214 40.64 -4.82 20.48
C ASP A 214 39.78 -6.09 20.37
N SER A 215 39.77 -6.90 21.44
CA SER A 215 38.57 -7.27 22.18
C SER A 215 38.87 -8.44 23.13
N GLY A 216 39.11 -8.10 24.40
CA GLY A 216 38.55 -8.79 25.56
C GLY A 216 38.83 -10.28 25.78
N THR A 217 39.77 -10.91 25.09
CA THR A 217 40.19 -12.29 25.41
C THR A 217 41.65 -12.26 25.84
N ALA A 218 41.86 -11.73 27.06
CA ALA A 218 43.00 -12.17 27.85
C ALA A 218 42.95 -13.70 27.79
N LYS A 219 43.97 -14.30 27.19
CA LYS A 219 44.12 -15.76 27.12
C LYS A 219 44.26 -16.22 28.56
N MET A 220 43.12 -16.51 29.17
CA MET A 220 43.02 -16.97 30.54
C MET A 220 43.88 -18.20 30.65
N THR A 221 44.98 -18.08 31.39
CA THR A 221 45.90 -19.20 31.51
C THR A 221 45.25 -20.26 32.40
N ILE A 222 45.63 -21.52 32.24
CA ILE A 222 45.05 -22.63 33.02
C ILE A 222 45.23 -22.39 34.54
N GLU A 223 46.26 -21.65 34.93
CA GLU A 223 46.51 -21.24 36.32
C GLU A 223 45.51 -20.19 36.82
N ASP A 224 45.06 -19.27 35.97
CA ASP A 224 44.03 -18.28 36.32
C ASP A 224 42.67 -18.96 36.56
N LEU A 225 42.31 -19.95 35.73
CA LEU A 225 41.07 -20.73 35.90
C LEU A 225 41.03 -21.45 37.26
N ARG A 226 42.15 -22.05 37.67
CA ARG A 226 42.22 -22.80 38.93
C ARG A 226 42.05 -21.87 40.14
N ARG A 227 42.58 -20.65 40.07
CA ARG A 227 42.43 -19.66 41.12
C ARG A 227 40.97 -19.21 41.25
N GLU A 228 40.30 -19.00 40.12
CA GLU A 228 38.88 -18.64 40.11
C GLU A 228 38.00 -19.78 40.62
N GLU A 229 38.31 -21.04 40.30
CA GLU A 229 37.59 -22.20 40.85
C GLU A 229 37.68 -22.27 42.38
N GLU A 230 38.84 -21.96 42.96
CA GLU A 230 39.03 -21.89 44.42
C GLU A 230 38.24 -20.72 45.03
N GLU A 231 38.26 -19.55 44.40
CA GLU A 231 37.49 -18.37 44.84
C GLU A 231 35.98 -18.63 44.79
N VAL A 232 35.48 -19.23 43.71
CA VAL A 232 34.07 -19.60 43.54
C VAL A 232 33.65 -20.60 44.63
N LYS A 233 34.49 -21.59 44.95
CA LYS A 233 34.20 -22.58 45.99
C LYS A 233 34.09 -21.96 47.38
N GLU A 234 34.90 -20.95 47.68
CA GLU A 234 34.76 -20.19 48.93
C GLU A 234 33.48 -19.35 48.95
N LEU A 235 33.16 -18.71 47.84
CA LEU A 235 31.94 -17.92 47.70
C LEU A 235 30.68 -18.80 47.81
N GLU A 236 30.69 -20.01 47.25
CA GLU A 236 29.59 -20.98 47.40
C GLU A 236 29.40 -21.42 48.85
N ARG A 237 30.48 -21.67 49.61
CA ARG A 237 30.39 -21.97 51.05
C ARG A 237 29.79 -20.82 51.84
N LYS A 238 30.21 -19.59 51.54
CA LYS A 238 29.67 -18.37 52.16
C LYS A 238 28.20 -18.17 51.81
N LYS A 239 27.85 -18.33 50.53
CA LYS A 239 26.47 -18.25 50.02
C LYS A 239 25.57 -19.27 50.70
N ARG A 240 25.99 -20.53 50.77
CA ARG A 240 25.21 -21.59 51.45
C ARG A 240 24.97 -21.28 52.93
N GLY A 241 25.97 -20.79 53.65
CA GLY A 241 25.81 -20.40 55.06
C GLY A 241 24.93 -19.15 55.25
N LEU A 242 24.83 -18.28 54.24
CA LEU A 242 23.87 -17.18 54.21
C LEU A 242 22.45 -17.69 53.90
N GLU A 243 22.31 -18.60 52.94
CA GLU A 243 21.03 -19.23 52.59
C GLU A 243 20.45 -20.05 53.74
N GLU A 244 21.26 -20.83 54.46
CA GLU A 244 20.81 -21.58 55.65
C GLU A 244 20.34 -20.63 56.78
N ARG A 245 20.96 -19.45 56.92
CA ARG A 245 20.50 -18.43 57.87
C ARG A 245 19.24 -17.72 57.42
N VAL A 246 19.12 -17.38 56.15
CA VAL A 246 17.92 -16.74 55.60
C VAL A 246 16.74 -17.70 55.65
N THR A 247 16.93 -18.95 55.26
CA THR A 247 15.90 -19.99 55.36
C THR A 247 15.52 -20.30 56.81
N GLY A 248 16.47 -20.23 57.75
CA GLY A 248 16.19 -20.27 59.19
C GLY A 248 15.30 -19.12 59.65
N MET A 249 15.66 -17.88 59.29
CA MET A 249 14.83 -16.69 59.59
C MET A 249 13.46 -16.74 58.91
N GLU A 250 13.37 -17.23 57.68
CA GLU A 250 12.12 -17.42 56.95
C GLU A 250 11.23 -18.45 57.66
N LYS A 251 11.81 -19.54 58.18
CA LYS A 251 11.09 -20.54 58.96
C LYS A 251 10.60 -19.97 60.29
N ASP A 252 11.40 -19.16 60.96
CA ASP A 252 11.04 -18.51 62.24
C ASP A 252 9.97 -17.42 62.04
N LEU A 253 10.03 -16.66 60.94
CA LEU A 253 9.01 -15.67 60.56
C LEU A 253 7.72 -16.33 60.05
N GLY A 254 7.83 -17.39 59.24
CA GLY A 254 6.70 -18.16 58.71
C GLY A 254 5.93 -18.93 59.79
N GLY A 255 6.58 -19.23 60.92
CA GLY A 255 5.94 -19.78 62.11
C GLY A 255 5.21 -18.74 62.97
N LEU A 256 5.54 -17.44 62.84
CA LEU A 256 4.96 -16.34 63.62
C LEU A 256 3.75 -15.69 62.92
N MET A 257 3.61 -15.86 61.59
CA MET A 257 2.50 -15.34 60.79
C MET A 257 1.33 -16.35 60.61
N ARG A 258 1.14 -17.29 61.54
CA ARG A 258 0.04 -18.26 61.51
C ARG A 258 -0.81 -18.25 62.77
#